data_AF-A0A9N9VU53-F1
#
_entry.id   AF-A0A9N9VU53-F1
#
_cell.length_a   1.000
_cell.length_b   1.000
_cell.length_c   1.000
_cell.angle_alpha   90.00
_cell.angle_beta   90.00
_cell.angle_gamma   90.00
#
_symmetry.space_group_name_H-M   'P 1'
#
loop_
_entity.id
_entity.type
_entity.pdbx_description
1 polymer ?
#
loop_
_entity_poly.entity_id
_entity_poly.type
_entity_poly.pdbx_seq_one_letter_code
_entity_poly.pdbx_strand_id
1 'polypeptide(L)'
;MPNQDGVYGTFTVTSGCVCFGSLHNIWGGSIALVQPFRQVKPQPSGTVSAHQFKHNIAAVNGTWNVFQLKDLRSGQTSGWFTCHVDVDPDREIEKILTISGSPYEDNHGSTMNNDTTFEKGVFVINRYDWGYYAHEFLEEIGEGVSEGDADMLADSNSAGLADYAQAQTKVQEWQRYKPSQRRISDGGVWMYSPDAEYMFGRFGFNEARTGAHSFLFFSTNTEFSHTLMAGRGATLRPGHDLNR
;
A
#
# COMPACT_ATOMS: atom_id res chain seq x y z
N MET A 1 3.93 6.32 -18.56
CA MET A 1 5.34 6.53 -18.17
C MET A 1 5.37 7.66 -17.16
N PRO A 2 6.23 7.63 -16.14
CA PRO A 2 6.33 8.70 -15.16
C PRO A 2 6.77 10.02 -15.80
N ASN A 3 6.39 11.14 -15.20
CA ASN A 3 6.84 12.47 -15.61
C ASN A 3 8.31 12.72 -15.17
N GLN A 4 8.83 13.93 -15.42
CA GLN A 4 10.21 14.30 -15.06
C GLN A 4 10.48 14.25 -13.54
N ASP A 5 9.45 14.32 -12.71
CA ASP A 5 9.54 14.22 -11.25
C ASP A 5 9.36 12.77 -10.72
N GLY A 6 9.25 11.80 -11.63
CA GLY A 6 9.01 10.40 -11.30
C GLY A 6 7.56 10.06 -10.97
N VAL A 7 6.63 11.01 -11.08
CA VAL A 7 5.21 10.81 -10.80
C VAL A 7 4.59 10.00 -11.93
N TYR A 8 4.11 8.79 -11.61
CA TYR A 8 3.45 7.88 -12.54
C TYR A 8 1.99 8.27 -12.80
N GLY A 9 1.31 8.82 -11.79
CA GLY A 9 -0.08 9.27 -11.86
C GLY A 9 -0.48 10.01 -10.59
N THR A 10 -1.72 10.46 -10.53
CA THR A 10 -2.27 11.14 -9.36
C THR A 10 -3.71 10.69 -9.10
N PHE A 11 -4.15 10.83 -7.85
CA PHE A 11 -5.55 10.73 -7.46
C PHE A 11 -5.86 11.76 -6.37
N THR A 12 -7.15 12.02 -6.12
CA THR A 12 -7.59 13.02 -5.14
C THR A 12 -8.28 12.36 -3.96
N VAL A 13 -7.93 12.77 -2.74
CA VAL A 13 -8.66 12.45 -1.51
C VAL A 13 -9.51 13.66 -1.14
N THR A 14 -10.82 13.47 -1.02
CA THR A 14 -11.77 14.55 -0.71
C THR A 14 -12.50 14.35 0.62
N SER A 15 -12.59 13.09 1.04
CA SER A 15 -13.38 12.66 2.19
C SER A 15 -12.65 12.73 3.54
N GLY A 16 -11.35 13.04 3.53
CA GLY A 16 -10.47 12.97 4.71
C GLY A 16 -10.16 11.53 5.12
N CYS A 17 -10.40 10.56 4.23
CA CYS A 17 -10.24 9.14 4.50
C CYS A 17 -9.94 8.36 3.21
N VAL A 18 -9.18 7.28 3.33
CA VAL A 18 -8.96 6.32 2.25
C VAL A 18 -9.38 4.92 2.69
N CYS A 19 -9.93 4.16 1.74
CA CYS A 19 -10.16 2.71 1.85
C CYS A 19 -9.06 1.96 1.09
N PHE A 20 -8.66 0.78 1.57
CA PHE A 20 -7.52 0.05 1.00
C PHE A 20 -7.68 -1.48 1.03
N GLY A 21 -6.94 -2.19 0.17
CA GLY A 21 -6.92 -3.66 0.10
C GLY A 21 -7.57 -4.20 -1.17
N SER A 22 -8.06 -5.44 -1.11
CA SER A 22 -8.81 -6.05 -2.22
C SER A 22 -10.20 -5.41 -2.37
N LEU A 23 -10.92 -5.74 -3.44
CA LEU A 23 -12.20 -5.10 -3.78
C LEU A 23 -13.22 -5.20 -2.64
N HIS A 24 -13.38 -6.39 -2.07
CA HIS A 24 -14.29 -6.63 -0.94
C HIS A 24 -13.85 -5.89 0.33
N ASN A 25 -12.54 -5.75 0.57
CA ASN A 25 -12.02 -4.98 1.70
C ASN A 25 -12.33 -3.49 1.55
N ILE A 26 -12.12 -2.93 0.36
CA ILE A 26 -12.42 -1.52 0.06
C ILE A 26 -13.92 -1.26 0.23
N TRP A 27 -14.77 -2.17 -0.26
CA TRP A 27 -16.21 -2.08 -0.07
C TRP A 27 -16.60 -2.08 1.41
N GLY A 28 -16.12 -3.05 2.19
CA GLY A 28 -16.36 -3.10 3.64
C GLY A 28 -15.79 -1.90 4.40
N GLY A 29 -14.64 -1.38 3.97
CA GLY A 29 -14.03 -0.15 4.48
C GLY A 29 -14.92 1.07 4.27
N SER A 30 -15.57 1.18 3.11
CA SER A 30 -16.42 2.32 2.73
C SER A 30 -17.72 2.46 3.51
N ILE A 31 -18.17 1.39 4.17
CA ILE A 31 -19.38 1.38 5.00
C ILE A 31 -19.07 1.38 6.50
N ALA A 32 -17.80 1.15 6.87
CA ALA A 32 -17.36 1.20 8.24
C ALA A 32 -17.09 2.65 8.68
N LEU A 33 -17.17 2.91 9.98
CA LEU A 33 -16.75 4.19 10.55
C LEU A 33 -15.27 4.44 10.24
N VAL A 34 -14.95 5.69 9.91
CA VAL A 34 -13.58 6.13 9.65
C VAL A 34 -12.73 5.91 10.89
N GLN A 35 -11.59 5.23 10.71
CA GLN A 35 -10.66 4.98 11.80
C GLN A 35 -9.60 6.08 11.90
N PRO A 36 -9.40 6.66 13.09
CA PRO A 36 -8.28 7.55 13.33
C PRO A 36 -6.97 6.74 13.40
N PHE A 37 -5.85 7.44 13.36
CA PHE A 37 -4.59 6.83 13.75
C PHE A 37 -4.64 6.44 15.23
N ARG A 38 -4.48 5.14 15.49
CA ARG A 38 -4.43 4.60 16.85
C ARG A 38 -3.42 3.48 16.89
N GLN A 39 -2.89 3.24 18.07
CA GLN A 39 -2.08 2.06 18.31
C GLN A 39 -2.97 0.81 18.22
N VAL A 40 -2.99 0.17 17.06
CA VAL A 40 -3.65 -1.12 16.87
C VAL A 40 -2.68 -2.19 17.32
N LYS A 41 -2.96 -2.84 18.46
CA LYS A 41 -2.12 -3.93 18.95
C LYS A 41 -2.35 -5.20 18.11
N PRO A 42 -1.29 -5.91 17.71
CA PRO A 42 -1.44 -7.21 17.08
C PRO A 42 -2.12 -8.19 18.05
N GLN A 43 -3.03 -9.02 17.52
CA GLN A 43 -3.74 -10.04 18.27
C GLN A 43 -3.39 -11.43 17.74
N PRO A 44 -3.31 -12.45 18.61
CA PRO A 44 -3.21 -13.83 18.17
C PRO A 44 -4.42 -14.23 17.32
N SER A 45 -4.16 -14.87 16.18
CA SER A 45 -5.16 -15.45 15.28
C SER A 45 -4.66 -16.82 14.81
N GLY A 46 -5.10 -17.90 15.48
CA GLY A 46 -4.58 -19.24 15.23
C GLY A 46 -3.07 -19.32 15.55
N THR A 47 -2.25 -19.66 14.55
CA THR A 47 -0.77 -19.74 14.66
C THR A 47 -0.05 -18.46 14.26
N VAL A 48 -0.79 -17.40 13.90
CA VAL A 48 -0.23 -16.12 13.42
C VAL A 48 -0.68 -14.96 14.30
N SER A 49 -0.03 -13.80 14.16
CA SER A 49 -0.48 -12.55 14.76
C SER A 49 -0.92 -11.60 13.64
N ALA A 50 -2.08 -10.98 13.82
CA ALA A 50 -2.66 -10.05 12.86
C ALA A 50 -3.25 -8.83 13.58
N HIS A 51 -3.30 -7.70 12.89
CA HIS A 51 -3.97 -6.51 13.35
C HIS A 51 -5.44 -6.53 12.95
N GLN A 52 -6.31 -6.09 13.86
CA GLN A 52 -7.73 -5.93 13.56
C GLN A 52 -8.04 -4.46 13.31
N PHE A 53 -8.38 -4.14 12.07
CA PHE A 53 -8.89 -2.84 11.66
C PHE A 53 -9.92 -3.02 10.55
N LYS A 54 -10.82 -2.04 10.39
CA LYS A 54 -11.64 -1.94 9.19
C LYS A 54 -10.77 -1.33 8.08
N HIS A 55 -10.93 -1.72 6.84
CA HIS A 55 -10.00 -1.37 5.75
C HIS A 55 -10.15 0.08 5.26
N ASN A 56 -10.21 1.02 6.20
CA ASN A 56 -10.23 2.46 6.00
C ASN A 56 -9.33 3.14 7.04
N ILE A 57 -8.83 4.33 6.72
CA ILE A 57 -8.05 5.13 7.65
C ILE A 57 -8.14 6.63 7.31
N ALA A 58 -8.08 7.49 8.33
CA ALA A 58 -8.04 8.94 8.13
C ALA A 58 -6.84 9.35 7.26
N ALA A 59 -7.05 10.28 6.34
CA ALA A 59 -6.07 10.71 5.34
C ALA A 59 -6.15 12.22 5.08
N VAL A 60 -5.03 12.81 4.66
CA VAL A 60 -4.95 14.21 4.26
C VAL A 60 -5.69 14.42 2.94
N ASN A 61 -6.60 15.40 2.93
CA ASN A 61 -7.30 15.83 1.73
C ASN A 61 -6.35 16.50 0.73
N GLY A 62 -6.66 16.35 -0.55
CA GLY A 62 -5.92 16.97 -1.65
C GLY A 62 -5.42 15.94 -2.65
N THR A 63 -4.49 16.37 -3.50
CA THR A 63 -3.91 15.53 -4.54
C THR A 63 -2.80 14.68 -3.97
N TRP A 64 -2.77 13.42 -4.37
CA TRP A 64 -1.74 12.45 -4.03
C TRP A 64 -1.01 12.01 -5.30
N ASN A 65 0.32 12.09 -5.24
CA ASN A 65 1.21 11.56 -6.25
C ASN A 65 1.35 10.05 -6.09
N VAL A 66 1.46 9.34 -7.21
CA VAL A 66 1.70 7.90 -7.27
C VAL A 66 3.04 7.66 -7.96
N PHE A 67 3.89 6.86 -7.33
CA PHE A 67 5.21 6.48 -7.79
C PHE A 67 5.27 4.96 -7.96
N GLN A 68 5.80 4.51 -9.10
CA GLN A 68 6.12 3.10 -9.29
C GLN A 68 7.48 2.80 -8.67
N LEU A 69 7.57 1.71 -7.91
CA LEU A 69 8.85 1.18 -7.45
C LEU A 69 9.32 0.10 -8.42
N LYS A 70 10.52 0.28 -8.97
CA LYS A 70 11.09 -0.59 -10.01
C LYS A 70 12.26 -1.39 -9.45
N ASP A 71 12.20 -2.72 -9.59
CA ASP A 71 13.33 -3.58 -9.33
C ASP A 71 14.33 -3.45 -10.49
N LEU A 72 15.60 -3.18 -10.16
CA LEU A 72 16.66 -2.94 -11.14
C LEU A 72 17.11 -4.20 -11.88
N ARG A 73 16.85 -5.39 -11.34
CA ARG A 73 17.27 -6.67 -11.92
C ARG A 73 16.27 -7.13 -12.97
N SER A 74 14.97 -7.03 -12.68
CA SER A 74 13.90 -7.45 -13.59
C SER A 74 13.35 -6.32 -14.46
N GLY A 75 13.49 -5.06 -14.04
CA GLY A 75 12.82 -3.89 -14.65
C GLY A 75 11.30 -3.85 -14.40
N GLN A 76 10.76 -4.84 -13.68
CA GLN A 76 9.35 -4.90 -13.34
C GLN A 76 9.03 -3.99 -12.15
N THR A 77 7.74 -3.71 -11.97
CA THR A 77 7.26 -3.00 -10.78
C THR A 77 7.33 -3.96 -9.59
N SER A 78 8.06 -3.63 -8.54
CA SER A 78 8.14 -4.43 -7.31
C SER A 78 7.18 -3.94 -6.22
N GLY A 79 6.83 -2.65 -6.26
CA GLY A 79 5.92 -2.02 -5.31
C GLY A 79 5.45 -0.65 -5.79
N TRP A 80 4.77 0.05 -4.90
CA TRP A 80 4.17 1.35 -5.17
C TRP A 80 4.32 2.25 -3.96
N PHE A 81 4.55 3.53 -4.21
CA PHE A 81 4.55 4.56 -3.17
C PHE A 81 3.59 5.67 -3.57
N THR A 82 2.80 6.15 -2.62
CA THR A 82 1.90 7.29 -2.82
C THR A 82 2.11 8.29 -1.71
N CYS A 83 1.99 9.57 -1.99
CA CYS A 83 2.01 10.61 -0.97
C CYS A 83 1.28 11.86 -1.42
N HIS A 84 0.78 12.65 -0.46
CA HIS A 84 0.23 13.97 -0.72
C HIS A 84 1.26 14.86 -1.44
N VAL A 85 0.81 15.76 -2.30
CA VAL A 85 1.70 16.63 -3.11
C VAL A 85 2.66 17.49 -2.28
N ASP A 86 2.30 17.81 -1.05
CA ASP A 86 3.13 18.60 -0.12
C ASP A 86 4.19 17.76 0.62
N VAL A 87 4.23 16.46 0.40
CA VAL A 87 5.19 15.54 1.04
C VAL A 87 6.38 15.32 0.12
N ASP A 88 7.59 15.47 0.66
CA ASP A 88 8.82 15.05 -0.01
C ASP A 88 8.85 13.50 -0.08
N PRO A 89 8.76 12.91 -1.28
CA PRO A 89 8.61 11.47 -1.40
C PRO A 89 9.87 10.72 -0.98
N ASP A 90 11.06 11.27 -1.21
CA ASP A 90 12.33 10.61 -0.89
C ASP A 90 12.53 10.55 0.63
N ARG A 91 12.27 11.66 1.33
CA ARG A 91 12.37 11.72 2.80
C ARG A 91 11.31 10.86 3.49
N GLU A 92 10.10 10.85 2.95
CA GLU A 92 9.00 10.12 3.58
C GLU A 92 9.16 8.60 3.44
N ILE A 93 9.55 8.12 2.26
CA ILE A 93 9.80 6.68 2.07
C ILE A 93 11.02 6.24 2.88
N GLU A 94 12.08 7.05 2.96
CA GLU A 94 13.24 6.78 3.82
C GLU A 94 12.80 6.63 5.28
N LYS A 95 12.01 7.58 5.81
CA LYS A 95 11.44 7.53 7.16
C LYS A 95 10.67 6.22 7.39
N ILE A 96 9.75 5.87 6.49
CA ILE A 96 8.96 4.64 6.60
C ILE A 96 9.87 3.42 6.63
N LEU A 97 10.83 3.34 5.72
CA LEU A 97 11.74 2.20 5.63
C LEU A 97 12.65 2.08 6.86
N THR A 98 13.10 3.18 7.46
CA THR A 98 13.86 3.14 8.73
C THR A 98 13.02 2.61 9.89
N ILE A 99 11.75 3.00 9.97
CA ILE A 99 10.88 2.64 11.10
C ILE A 99 10.27 1.24 10.95
N SER A 100 9.85 0.87 9.74
CA SER A 100 9.15 -0.38 9.45
C SER A 100 9.28 -0.74 7.96
N GLY A 101 10.49 -1.11 7.56
CA GLY A 101 10.82 -1.60 6.22
C GLY A 101 10.35 -3.03 5.95
N SER A 102 10.97 -3.66 4.95
CA SER A 102 10.69 -5.06 4.61
C SER A 102 11.22 -5.99 5.68
N PRO A 103 10.40 -6.90 6.26
CA PRO A 103 10.87 -7.84 7.28
C PRO A 103 11.92 -8.85 6.77
N TYR A 104 12.25 -8.81 5.47
CA TYR A 104 13.24 -9.66 4.81
C TYR A 104 14.56 -8.95 4.52
N GLU A 105 14.71 -7.69 4.93
CA GLU A 105 15.97 -6.94 4.83
C GLU A 105 16.57 -6.65 6.20
N ASP A 106 17.89 -6.50 6.27
CA ASP A 106 18.55 -6.07 7.50
C ASP A 106 18.07 -4.67 7.94
N ASN A 107 18.13 -4.40 9.24
CA ASN A 107 17.73 -3.11 9.82
C ASN A 107 16.32 -2.66 9.37
N HIS A 108 15.38 -3.61 9.30
CA HIS A 108 14.01 -3.36 8.85
C HIS A 108 13.13 -2.63 9.87
N GLY A 109 13.64 -2.36 11.08
CA GLY A 109 12.85 -1.75 12.14
C GLY A 109 11.73 -2.65 12.65
N SER A 110 10.58 -2.09 12.98
CA SER A 110 9.46 -2.83 13.57
C SER A 110 8.64 -3.55 12.52
N THR A 111 8.36 -4.83 12.73
CA THR A 111 7.50 -5.61 11.83
C THR A 111 6.03 -5.58 12.24
N MET A 112 5.68 -5.02 13.39
CA MET A 112 4.32 -4.93 13.91
C MET A 112 4.05 -3.52 14.43
N ASN A 113 2.79 -3.14 14.57
CA ASN A 113 2.44 -1.88 15.23
C ASN A 113 2.85 -1.96 16.71
N ASN A 114 3.63 -0.97 17.16
CA ASN A 114 4.12 -0.86 18.54
C ASN A 114 4.25 0.62 18.93
N ASP A 115 4.82 0.89 20.11
CA ASP A 115 5.02 2.27 20.59
C ASP A 115 5.90 3.07 19.62
N THR A 116 6.98 2.48 19.10
CA THR A 116 7.88 3.13 18.12
C THR A 116 7.15 3.52 16.84
N THR A 117 6.38 2.61 16.25
CA THR A 117 5.65 2.91 15.00
C THR A 117 4.58 3.99 15.26
N PHE A 118 3.89 3.92 16.40
CA PHE A 118 2.91 4.94 16.80
C PHE A 118 3.54 6.32 17.02
N GLU A 119 4.65 6.39 17.77
CA GLU A 119 5.38 7.63 18.04
C GLU A 119 5.90 8.28 16.77
N LYS A 120 6.34 7.47 15.80
CA LYS A 120 6.90 7.93 14.52
C LYS A 120 5.86 8.08 13.41
N GLY A 121 4.58 7.88 13.72
CA GLY A 121 3.49 8.07 12.77
C GLY A 121 3.51 7.07 11.62
N VAL A 122 3.88 5.81 11.88
CA VAL A 122 3.87 4.73 10.88
C VAL A 122 2.83 3.69 11.30
N PHE A 123 1.88 3.41 10.41
CA PHE A 123 0.90 2.33 10.59
C PHE A 123 1.30 1.13 9.73
N VAL A 124 1.41 -0.04 10.36
CA VAL A 124 1.90 -1.28 9.75
C VAL A 124 0.73 -2.18 9.34
N ILE A 125 0.74 -2.62 8.08
CA ILE A 125 -0.15 -3.64 7.50
C ILE A 125 0.74 -4.80 7.02
N ASN A 126 0.60 -5.96 7.64
CA ASN A 126 1.38 -7.16 7.32
C ASN A 126 0.64 -8.13 6.41
N ARG A 127 1.37 -9.16 5.97
CA ARG A 127 0.86 -10.23 5.09
C ARG A 127 -0.48 -10.85 5.52
N TYR A 128 -0.79 -10.87 6.82
CA TYR A 128 -2.03 -11.45 7.35
C TYR A 128 -3.12 -10.42 7.65
N ASP A 129 -2.84 -9.14 7.48
CA ASP A 129 -3.77 -8.05 7.78
C ASP A 129 -4.64 -7.68 6.57
N TRP A 130 -4.37 -8.25 5.39
CA TRP A 130 -5.06 -7.97 4.12
C TRP A 130 -6.43 -8.64 3.98
N GLY A 131 -7.07 -8.98 5.08
CA GLY A 131 -8.42 -9.54 5.04
C GLY A 131 -8.53 -10.95 4.45
N TYR A 132 -7.43 -11.71 4.36
CA TYR A 132 -7.48 -13.13 3.91
C TYR A 132 -8.49 -13.97 4.70
N TYR A 133 -8.70 -13.66 5.99
CA TYR A 133 -9.69 -14.30 6.84
C TYR A 133 -11.03 -13.53 6.96
N ALA A 134 -11.14 -12.38 6.29
CA ALA A 134 -12.31 -11.51 6.29
C ALA A 134 -13.08 -11.66 4.98
N HIS A 135 -13.89 -12.71 4.88
CA HIS A 135 -14.77 -12.96 3.73
C HIS A 135 -16.02 -12.05 3.71
N GLU A 136 -16.08 -11.04 4.56
CA GLU A 136 -17.16 -10.04 4.55
C GLU A 136 -17.23 -9.42 3.14
N PHE A 137 -18.41 -9.47 2.52
CA PHE A 137 -18.67 -8.99 1.15
C PHE A 137 -17.96 -9.74 0.01
N LEU A 138 -17.14 -10.76 0.29
CA LEU A 138 -16.45 -11.51 -0.77
C LEU A 138 -17.44 -12.25 -1.69
N GLU A 139 -18.51 -12.82 -1.15
CA GLU A 139 -19.53 -13.48 -1.98
C GLU A 139 -20.35 -12.50 -2.83
N GLU A 140 -20.57 -11.28 -2.33
CA GLU A 140 -21.38 -10.26 -3.00
C GLU A 140 -20.58 -9.50 -4.07
N ILE A 141 -19.33 -9.16 -3.75
CA ILE A 141 -18.45 -8.32 -4.56
C ILE A 141 -17.52 -9.20 -5.41
N GLY A 142 -17.02 -10.31 -4.86
CA GLY A 142 -16.01 -11.13 -5.51
C GLY A 142 -14.70 -10.38 -5.78
N GLU A 143 -13.80 -11.04 -6.53
CA GLU A 143 -12.50 -10.48 -6.93
C GLU A 143 -12.54 -9.83 -8.34
N GLY A 144 -13.72 -9.75 -8.96
CA GLY A 144 -13.91 -9.21 -10.31
C GLY A 144 -13.59 -10.23 -11.41
N VAL A 145 -13.11 -9.74 -12.56
CA VAL A 145 -12.69 -10.61 -13.67
C VAL A 145 -11.47 -11.44 -13.26
N SER A 146 -11.60 -12.76 -13.34
CA SER A 146 -10.55 -13.71 -12.97
C SER A 146 -9.23 -13.44 -13.69
N GLU A 147 -8.14 -13.67 -12.96
CA GLU A 147 -6.80 -13.73 -13.51
C GLU A 147 -6.70 -14.74 -14.67
N GLY A 148 -5.77 -14.47 -15.59
CA GLY A 148 -5.40 -15.45 -16.63
C GLY A 148 -4.04 -16.06 -16.33
N ASP A 149 -3.62 -17.03 -17.12
CA ASP A 149 -2.34 -17.74 -16.93
C ASP A 149 -1.12 -16.80 -16.88
N ALA A 150 -1.18 -15.66 -17.58
CA ALA A 150 -0.13 -14.63 -17.58
C ALA A 150 -0.25 -13.62 -16.41
N ASP A 151 -1.23 -13.78 -15.53
CA ASP A 151 -1.58 -12.90 -14.41
C ASP A 151 -1.88 -13.72 -13.15
N MET A 152 -1.30 -14.92 -13.04
CA MET A 152 -1.52 -15.80 -11.88
C MET A 152 -1.13 -15.07 -10.59
N LEU A 153 -1.93 -15.27 -9.53
CA LEU A 153 -1.78 -14.67 -8.20
C LEU A 153 -1.97 -13.14 -8.15
N ALA A 154 -2.47 -12.51 -9.21
CA ALA A 154 -2.62 -11.06 -9.28
C ALA A 154 -3.60 -10.52 -8.23
N ASP A 155 -4.62 -11.29 -7.86
CA ASP A 155 -5.53 -10.94 -6.77
C ASP A 155 -4.82 -10.94 -5.40
N SER A 156 -3.80 -11.78 -5.22
CA SER A 156 -2.98 -11.85 -4.00
C SER A 156 -1.76 -10.92 -3.99
N ASN A 157 -1.53 -10.19 -5.09
CA ASN A 157 -0.35 -9.36 -5.34
C ASN A 157 -0.71 -7.93 -5.72
N SER A 158 -1.95 -7.54 -5.48
CA SER A 158 -2.42 -6.20 -5.76
C SER A 158 -3.37 -5.69 -4.68
N ALA A 159 -3.37 -4.37 -4.52
CA ALA A 159 -4.27 -3.70 -3.60
C ALA A 159 -4.71 -2.36 -4.18
N GLY A 160 -5.96 -1.99 -3.93
CA GLY A 160 -6.46 -0.66 -4.21
C GLY A 160 -6.21 0.28 -3.03
N LEU A 161 -6.14 1.57 -3.34
CA LEU A 161 -6.24 2.68 -2.41
C LEU A 161 -7.21 3.70 -3.03
N ALA A 162 -8.32 3.97 -2.36
CA ALA A 162 -9.40 4.81 -2.89
C ALA A 162 -9.88 5.84 -1.86
N ASP A 163 -10.25 7.03 -2.31
CA ASP A 163 -10.97 8.02 -1.50
C ASP A 163 -12.25 7.39 -0.94
N TYR A 164 -12.51 7.55 0.36
CA TYR A 164 -13.64 6.89 1.03
C TYR A 164 -14.98 7.22 0.36
N ALA A 165 -15.17 8.48 -0.06
CA ALA A 165 -16.40 8.91 -0.75
C ALA A 165 -16.59 8.28 -2.14
N GLN A 166 -15.51 7.78 -2.77
CA GLN A 166 -15.53 7.18 -4.10
C GLN A 166 -15.27 5.66 -4.09
N ALA A 167 -15.01 5.08 -2.92
CA ALA A 167 -14.55 3.71 -2.77
C ALA A 167 -15.47 2.68 -3.45
N GLN A 168 -16.78 2.76 -3.26
CA GLN A 168 -17.74 1.85 -3.90
C GLN A 168 -17.77 1.98 -5.42
N THR A 169 -17.72 3.23 -5.93
CA THR A 169 -17.63 3.50 -7.37
C THR A 169 -16.35 2.91 -7.95
N LYS A 170 -15.21 3.06 -7.26
CA LYS A 170 -13.93 2.48 -7.69
C LYS A 170 -13.96 0.95 -7.71
N VAL A 171 -14.56 0.32 -6.71
CA VAL A 171 -14.74 -1.13 -6.68
C VAL A 171 -15.54 -1.60 -7.91
N GLN A 172 -16.67 -0.96 -8.21
CA GLN A 172 -17.49 -1.31 -9.36
C GLN A 172 -16.81 -1.07 -10.71
N GLU A 173 -15.95 -0.05 -10.80
CA GLU A 173 -15.12 0.23 -11.97
C GLU A 173 -14.07 -0.87 -12.15
N TRP A 174 -13.29 -1.15 -11.11
CA TRP A 174 -12.18 -2.10 -11.12
C TRP A 174 -12.60 -3.57 -11.28
N GLN A 175 -13.76 -3.95 -10.75
CA GLN A 175 -14.33 -5.30 -10.91
C GLN A 175 -14.45 -5.73 -12.38
N ARG A 176 -14.60 -4.79 -13.31
CA ARG A 176 -14.78 -5.06 -14.74
C ARG A 176 -13.49 -5.45 -15.45
N TYR A 177 -12.36 -5.37 -14.76
CA TYR A 177 -11.03 -5.57 -15.31
C TYR A 177 -10.23 -6.56 -14.47
N LYS A 178 -9.31 -7.25 -15.13
CA LYS A 178 -8.28 -8.06 -14.45
C LYS A 178 -7.41 -7.15 -13.58
N PRO A 179 -6.81 -7.65 -12.48
CA PRO A 179 -5.99 -6.83 -11.60
C PRO A 179 -4.87 -6.06 -12.32
N SER A 180 -4.15 -6.71 -13.23
CA SER A 180 -3.11 -6.09 -14.06
C SER A 180 -3.60 -4.96 -14.99
N GLN A 181 -4.90 -4.90 -15.25
CA GLN A 181 -5.53 -3.94 -16.17
C GLN A 181 -6.23 -2.79 -15.45
N ARG A 182 -6.45 -2.89 -14.13
CA ARG A 182 -7.01 -1.82 -13.32
C ARG A 182 -6.06 -0.62 -13.34
N ARG A 183 -6.59 0.56 -13.65
CA ARG A 183 -5.79 1.79 -13.82
C ARG A 183 -6.04 2.76 -12.68
N ILE A 184 -5.11 3.70 -12.55
CA ILE A 184 -5.28 4.92 -11.76
C ILE A 184 -6.38 5.75 -12.42
N SER A 185 -7.26 6.29 -11.60
CA SER A 185 -8.24 7.29 -12.01
C SER A 185 -8.48 8.28 -10.87
N ASP A 186 -9.23 9.35 -11.15
CA ASP A 186 -9.59 10.27 -10.07
C ASP A 186 -10.36 9.50 -8.98
N GLY A 187 -10.00 9.73 -7.72
CA GLY A 187 -10.54 9.00 -6.57
C GLY A 187 -9.86 7.68 -6.19
N GLY A 188 -8.86 7.18 -6.94
CA GLY A 188 -8.08 6.02 -6.46
C GLY A 188 -7.02 5.44 -7.40
N VAL A 189 -6.19 4.58 -6.83
CA VAL A 189 -5.13 3.84 -7.52
C VAL A 189 -5.24 2.35 -7.23
N TRP A 190 -5.06 1.53 -8.28
CA TRP A 190 -4.81 0.10 -8.15
C TRP A 190 -3.30 -0.17 -8.26
N MET A 191 -2.73 -0.78 -7.23
CA MET A 191 -1.30 -1.08 -7.11
C MET A 191 -1.07 -2.55 -7.40
N TYR A 192 -0.69 -2.87 -8.62
CA TYR A 192 -0.37 -4.24 -9.06
C TYR A 192 1.14 -4.46 -9.12
N SER A 193 1.62 -5.55 -8.51
CA SER A 193 3.02 -5.99 -8.57
C SER A 193 3.08 -7.38 -9.20
N PRO A 194 3.58 -7.54 -10.44
CA PRO A 194 3.68 -8.85 -11.09
C PRO A 194 4.60 -9.79 -10.31
N ASP A 195 4.27 -11.09 -10.33
CA ASP A 195 5.09 -12.17 -9.76
C ASP A 195 5.45 -11.98 -8.26
N ALA A 196 4.69 -11.14 -7.54
CA ALA A 196 4.89 -10.91 -6.12
C ALA A 196 4.37 -12.09 -5.27
N GLU A 197 4.65 -12.07 -3.98
CA GLU A 197 3.99 -12.91 -2.99
C GLU A 197 3.97 -12.13 -1.68
N TYR A 198 2.98 -12.36 -0.83
CA TYR A 198 2.84 -11.74 0.50
C TYR A 198 2.93 -10.20 0.51
N MET A 199 1.77 -9.55 0.54
CA MET A 199 1.69 -8.09 0.53
C MET A 199 2.02 -7.45 1.87
N PHE A 200 2.58 -6.24 1.83
CA PHE A 200 2.84 -5.38 2.98
C PHE A 200 2.45 -3.94 2.64
N GLY A 201 1.91 -3.26 3.64
CA GLY A 201 1.49 -1.85 3.54
C GLY A 201 2.04 -1.04 4.70
N ARG A 202 2.44 0.20 4.45
CA ARG A 202 2.85 1.15 5.50
C ARG A 202 2.22 2.49 5.21
N PHE A 203 1.34 2.97 6.09
CA PHE A 203 0.92 4.37 6.04
C PHE A 203 1.89 5.23 6.84
N GLY A 204 2.31 6.35 6.26
CA GLY A 204 2.93 7.43 7.00
C GLY A 204 1.88 8.49 7.35
N PHE A 205 1.95 9.00 8.57
CA PHE A 205 1.08 10.05 9.10
C PHE A 205 1.82 11.38 9.16
N ASN A 206 1.03 12.46 9.05
CA ASN A 206 1.51 13.81 9.35
C ASN A 206 1.98 13.93 10.82
N GLU A 207 2.72 15.00 11.14
CA GLU A 207 3.29 15.20 12.48
C GLU A 207 2.21 15.24 13.58
N ALA A 208 1.07 15.83 13.28
CA ALA A 208 -0.08 15.90 14.18
C ALA A 208 -0.79 14.54 14.38
N ARG A 209 -0.46 13.54 13.55
CA ARG A 209 -1.06 12.20 13.50
C ARG A 209 -2.57 12.20 13.30
N THR A 210 -3.06 13.19 12.57
CA THR A 210 -4.49 13.37 12.28
C THR A 210 -4.93 12.72 10.98
N GLY A 211 -4.00 12.48 10.05
CA GLY A 211 -4.29 11.82 8.78
C GLY A 211 -3.04 11.25 8.14
N ALA A 212 -3.20 10.10 7.48
CA ALA A 212 -2.19 9.54 6.62
C ALA A 212 -1.91 10.51 5.47
N HIS A 213 -0.64 10.69 5.14
CA HIS A 213 -0.20 11.53 4.02
C HIS A 213 0.66 10.78 3.01
N SER A 214 0.89 9.48 3.25
CA SER A 214 1.67 8.60 2.41
C SER A 214 1.28 7.15 2.62
N PHE A 215 1.49 6.33 1.59
CA PHE A 215 1.29 4.89 1.64
C PHE A 215 2.33 4.16 0.79
N LEU A 216 3.06 3.23 1.40
CA LEU A 216 4.00 2.32 0.75
C LEU A 216 3.39 0.93 0.67
N PHE A 217 3.28 0.37 -0.54
CA PHE A 217 2.83 -0.98 -0.84
C PHE A 217 3.97 -1.78 -1.47
N PHE A 218 4.25 -2.96 -0.92
CA PHE A 218 5.35 -3.81 -1.38
C PHE A 218 5.08 -5.29 -1.05
N SER A 219 5.99 -6.16 -1.46
CA SER A 219 5.88 -7.61 -1.29
C SER A 219 7.13 -8.22 -0.66
N THR A 220 7.14 -9.53 -0.37
CA THR A 220 8.38 -10.23 0.02
C THR A 220 9.51 -10.07 -0.98
N ASN A 221 9.16 -9.89 -2.25
CA ASN A 221 10.11 -9.86 -3.35
C ASN A 221 10.68 -8.45 -3.57
N THR A 222 10.23 -7.46 -2.78
CA THR A 222 10.74 -6.09 -2.85
C THR A 222 11.99 -5.96 -2.00
N GLU A 223 13.14 -5.88 -2.67
CA GLU A 223 14.42 -5.56 -2.04
C GLU A 223 14.75 -4.09 -2.30
N PHE A 224 14.68 -3.27 -1.26
CA PHE A 224 14.81 -1.81 -1.37
C PHE A 224 16.23 -1.36 -1.71
N SER A 225 17.24 -2.21 -1.47
CA SER A 225 18.61 -2.03 -1.96
C SER A 225 18.74 -2.11 -3.49
N HIS A 226 17.80 -2.79 -4.15
CA HIS A 226 17.73 -2.99 -5.61
C HIS A 226 16.50 -2.34 -6.24
N THR A 227 15.75 -1.54 -5.48
CA THR A 227 14.52 -0.90 -5.93
C THR A 227 14.69 0.62 -5.92
N LEU A 228 14.19 1.28 -6.97
CA LEU A 228 14.12 2.74 -7.05
C LEU A 228 12.70 3.23 -7.36
N MET A 229 12.42 4.50 -7.06
CA MET A 229 11.23 5.17 -7.61
C MET A 229 11.45 5.49 -9.08
N ALA A 230 10.61 4.99 -9.97
CA ALA A 230 10.75 5.15 -11.42
C ALA A 230 10.89 6.64 -11.81
N GLY A 231 11.93 6.96 -12.59
CA GLY A 231 12.26 8.35 -12.94
C GLY A 231 13.13 9.08 -11.91
N ARG A 232 13.45 8.45 -10.77
CA ARG A 232 14.42 8.93 -9.77
C ARG A 232 15.65 8.02 -9.77
N GLY A 233 16.83 8.58 -9.49
CA GLY A 233 18.12 7.94 -9.79
C GLY A 233 18.75 7.08 -8.69
N ALA A 234 18.23 7.12 -7.46
CA ALA A 234 18.81 6.41 -6.32
C ALA A 234 17.94 5.23 -5.89
N THR A 235 18.58 4.17 -5.41
CA THR A 235 17.89 3.05 -4.73
C THR A 235 17.34 3.51 -3.39
N LEU A 236 16.29 2.85 -2.92
CA LEU A 236 15.58 3.22 -1.70
C LEU A 236 16.33 2.85 -0.41
N ARG A 237 17.31 1.95 -0.52
CA ARG A 237 18.31 1.69 0.52
C ARG A 237 19.71 1.57 -0.10
N PRO A 238 20.77 1.81 0.67
CA PRO A 238 22.12 1.51 0.25
C PRO A 238 22.24 0.03 -0.12
N GLY A 239 22.94 -0.27 -1.21
CA GLY A 239 23.34 -1.63 -1.53
C GLY A 239 24.23 -2.19 -0.42
N HIS A 240 23.96 -3.42 0.01
CA HIS A 240 25.03 -4.20 0.63
C HIS A 240 25.99 -4.58 -0.50
N ASP A 241 27.24 -4.12 -0.43
CA ASP A 241 28.30 -4.68 -1.26
C ASP A 241 28.32 -6.20 -1.00
N LEU A 242 27.91 -7.01 -1.98
CA LEU A 242 28.01 -8.47 -1.96
C LEU A 242 29.47 -8.98 -2.04
N ASN A 243 30.44 -8.14 -1.66
CA ASN A 243 31.86 -8.43 -1.64
C ASN A 243 32.47 -8.07 -0.28
N ARG A 244 32.13 -8.83 0.76
CA ARG A 244 33.04 -9.09 1.90
C ARG A 244 32.88 -10.49 2.42
#